data_AF-A0A849UW26-F1
#
_entry.id   AF-A0A849UW26-F1
#
_cell.length_a   1.000
_cell.length_b   1.000
_cell.length_c   1.000
_cell.angle_alpha   90.00
_cell.angle_beta   90.00
_cell.angle_gamma   90.00
#
_symmetry.space_group_name_H-M   'P 1'
#
loop_
_entity.id
_entity.type
_entity.pdbx_description
1 polymer ?
#
loop_
_entity_poly.entity_id
_entity_poly.type
_entity_poly.pdbx_seq_one_letter_code
_entity_poly.pdbx_strand_id
1 'polypeptide(L)' 'MVGLADVGVIHKIIKFISCEMKFNINAMSIEAKEGIFEGNVKIFVLDRDELEELLNHLKALSGIEKVDRYDT' A
#
# COMPACT_ATOMS: atom_id res chain seq x y z
N MET A 1 -3.54 -5.56 1.99
CA MET A 1 -3.03 -5.60 0.61
C MET A 1 -2.26 -6.89 0.42
N VAL A 2 -2.42 -7.56 -0.72
CA VAL A 2 -1.76 -8.84 -1.03
C VAL A 2 -1.11 -8.75 -2.40
N GLY A 3 0.07 -9.36 -2.55
CA GLY A 3 0.79 -9.37 -3.82
C GLY A 3 1.99 -10.31 -3.84
N LEU A 4 2.71 -10.32 -4.96
CA LEU A 4 3.92 -11.12 -5.15
C LEU A 4 5.11 -10.45 -4.48
N ALA A 5 5.85 -11.20 -3.66
CA ALA A 5 7.03 -10.72 -2.95
C ALA A 5 8.26 -10.72 -3.87
N ASP A 6 8.31 -9.75 -4.77
CA ASP A 6 9.50 -9.47 -5.57
C ASP A 6 10.39 -8.42 -4.88
N VAL A 7 11.68 -8.44 -5.21
CA VAL A 7 12.70 -7.56 -4.65
C VAL A 7 12.30 -6.10 -4.87
N GLY A 8 12.10 -5.40 -3.76
CA GLY A 8 11.84 -3.96 -3.76
C GLY A 8 10.39 -3.53 -3.97
N VAL A 9 9.42 -4.45 -4.14
CA VAL A 9 8.00 -4.06 -4.28
C VAL A 9 7.50 -3.31 -3.03
N ILE A 10 7.90 -3.77 -1.84
CA ILE A 10 7.58 -3.15 -0.55
C ILE A 10 8.16 -1.73 -0.48
N HIS A 11 9.41 -1.56 -0.89
CA HIS A 11 10.06 -0.26 -0.90
C HIS A 11 9.37 0.72 -1.86
N LYS A 12 8.93 0.25 -3.04
CA LYS A 12 8.15 1.06 -3.99
C LYS A 12 6.84 1.53 -3.38
N ILE A 13 6.12 0.66 -2.66
CA ILE A 13 4.86 1.01 -1.97
C ILE A 13 5.10 2.11 -0.92
N ILE A 14 6.09 1.94 -0.05
CA ILE A 14 6.41 2.92 0.99
C ILE A 14 6.77 4.27 0.37
N LYS A 15 7.65 4.25 -0.65
CA LYS A 15 8.08 5.46 -1.35
C LYS A 15 6.91 6.16 -2.03
N PHE A 16 6.02 5.40 -2.68
CA PHE A 16 4.84 5.95 -3.33
C PHE A 16 3.93 6.69 -2.32
N ILE A 17 3.59 6.03 -1.21
CA ILE A 17 2.71 6.61 -0.18
C ILE A 17 3.35 7.84 0.48
N SER A 18 4.61 7.75 0.90
CA SER A 18 5.25 8.79 1.71
C SER A 18 5.92 9.90 0.90
N CYS A 19 6.42 9.63 -0.30
CA CYS A 19 7.15 10.62 -1.11
C CYS A 19 6.31 11.19 -2.26
N GLU A 20 5.51 10.35 -2.93
CA GLU A 20 4.74 10.78 -4.10
C GLU A 20 3.40 11.37 -3.67
N MET A 21 2.59 10.61 -2.93
CA MET A 21 1.31 11.08 -2.38
C MET A 21 1.47 11.96 -1.14
N LYS A 22 2.65 11.95 -0.50
CA LYS A 22 2.97 12.70 0.73
C LYS A 22 2.05 12.39 1.91
N PHE A 23 1.47 11.18 1.96
CA PHE A 23 0.71 10.75 3.11
C PHE A 23 1.61 10.34 4.26
N ASN A 24 1.17 10.66 5.47
CA ASN A 24 1.82 10.20 6.68
C ASN A 24 1.36 8.77 7.00
N ILE A 25 2.31 7.85 7.15
CA ILE A 25 2.04 6.48 7.55
C ILE A 25 2.03 6.42 9.07
N ASN A 26 0.85 6.21 9.65
CA ASN A 26 0.66 6.07 11.09
C ASN A 26 1.11 4.69 11.60
N ALA A 27 0.86 3.65 10.80
CA ALA A 27 1.31 2.29 11.09
C ALA A 27 1.42 1.49 9.80
N MET A 28 2.35 0.53 9.76
CA MET A 28 2.48 -0.42 8.66
C MET A 28 2.94 -1.76 9.22
N SER A 29 2.32 -2.84 8.76
CA SER A 29 2.76 -4.22 8.99
C SER A 29 2.83 -4.93 7.65
N ILE A 30 3.91 -5.64 7.37
CA ILE A 30 4.08 -6.42 6.15
C ILE A 30 4.72 -7.74 6.53
N GLU A 31 4.10 -8.83 6.09
CA GLU A 31 4.59 -10.19 6.23
C GLU A 31 4.76 -10.80 4.85
N ALA A 32 5.82 -11.59 4.65
CA ALA A 32 6.07 -12.30 3.41
C ALA A 32 6.23 -13.79 3.70
N LYS A 33 5.48 -14.63 2.99
CA LYS A 33 5.52 -16.08 3.12
C LYS A 33 5.37 -16.71 1.74
N GLU A 34 6.28 -17.64 1.42
CA GLU A 34 6.21 -18.47 0.22
C GLU A 34 6.07 -17.67 -1.10
N GLY A 35 6.75 -16.51 -1.19
CA GLY A 35 6.74 -15.67 -2.40
C GLY A 35 5.52 -14.75 -2.53
N ILE A 36 4.65 -14.71 -1.52
CA ILE A 36 3.51 -13.80 -1.43
C ILE A 36 3.74 -12.88 -0.23
N PHE A 37 3.43 -11.60 -0.36
CA PHE A 37 3.38 -10.68 0.75
C PHE A 37 1.93 -10.30 1.08
N GLU A 38 1.69 -10.11 2.37
CA GLU A 38 0.47 -9.52 2.90
C GLU A 38 0.85 -8.31 3.77
N GLY A 39 0.24 -7.17 3.49
CA GLY A 39 0.54 -5.91 4.14
C GLY A 39 -0.70 -5.20 4.62
N ASN A 40 -0.55 -4.42 5.66
CA ASN A 40 -1.54 -3.53 6.23
C ASN A 40 -0.91 -2.16 6.40
N VAL A 41 -1.54 -1.11 5.90
CA VAL A 41 -1.04 0.26 6.02
C VAL A 41 -2.15 1.14 6.58
N LYS A 42 -1.86 1.83 7.68
CA LYS A 42 -2.73 2.82 8.29
C LYS A 42 -2.18 4.20 7.99
N ILE A 43 -2.98 5.01 7.31
CA ILE A 43 -2.70 6.40 6.99
C ILE A 43 -3.83 7.28 7.51
N PHE A 44 -3.50 8.51 7.84
CA PHE A 44 -4.49 9.55 8.14
C PHE A 44 -4.71 10.37 6.88
N VAL A 45 -5.96 10.43 6.43
CA VAL A 45 -6.35 11.16 5.23
C VAL A 45 -7.40 12.20 5.60
N LEU A 46 -7.20 13.43 5.13
CA LEU A 46 -8.14 14.54 5.33
C LEU A 46 -9.23 14.53 4.25
N ASP A 47 -8.88 14.16 3.01
CA ASP A 47 -9.76 14.12 1.86
C ASP A 47 -9.97 12.69 1.34
N ARG A 48 -11.22 12.28 1.19
CA ARG A 48 -11.56 10.92 0.73
C ARG A 48 -11.15 10.70 -0.73
N ASP A 49 -11.08 11.75 -1.55
CA ASP A 49 -10.75 11.65 -2.97
C ASP A 49 -9.27 11.28 -3.16
N GLU A 50 -8.37 11.86 -2.35
CA GLU A 50 -6.94 11.51 -2.39
C GLU A 50 -6.69 10.04 -1.96
N LEU A 51 -7.52 9.50 -1.07
CA LEU A 51 -7.47 8.09 -0.69
C LEU A 51 -7.90 7.17 -1.84
N GLU A 52 -8.91 7.55 -2.62
CA GLU A 52 -9.30 6.76 -3.81
C GLU A 52 -8.20 6.78 -4.86
N GLU A 53 -7.56 7.92 -5.08
CA GLU A 53 -6.41 8.04 -5.98
C GLU A 53 -5.25 7.13 -5.53
N LEU A 54 -4.94 7.10 -4.24
CA LEU A 54 -3.94 6.19 -3.68
C LEU A 54 -4.30 4.72 -3.97
N LEU A 55 -5.54 4.32 -3.70
CA LEU A 55 -6.00 2.95 -3.91
C LEU A 55 -5.91 2.55 -5.39
N ASN A 56 -6.27 3.45 -6.30
CA ASN A 56 -6.18 3.22 -7.74
C ASN A 56 -4.74 3.03 -8.21
N HIS A 57 -3.81 3.86 -7.72
CA HIS A 57 -2.39 3.71 -8.03
C HIS A 57 -1.80 2.44 -7.44
N LEU A 58 -2.12 2.09 -6.19
CA LEU A 58 -1.65 0.84 -5.59
C LEU A 58 -2.17 -0.38 -6.36
N LYS A 59 -3.41 -0.38 -6.84
CA LYS A 59 -3.94 -1.45 -7.69
C LYS A 59 -3.25 -1.53 -9.06
N ALA A 60 -2.70 -0.42 -9.56
CA ALA A 60 -1.99 -0.36 -10.83
C ALA A 60 -0.51 -0.78 -10.72
N LEU A 61 0.05 -0.88 -9.50
CA LEU A 61 1.43 -1.32 -9.31
C LEU A 61 1.58 -2.80 -9.66
N SER A 62 2.55 -3.08 -10.54
CA SER A 62 2.92 -4.46 -10.88
C SER A 62 3.36 -5.24 -9.64
N GLY A 63 2.74 -6.40 -9.42
CA GLY A 63 2.99 -7.25 -8.26
C GLY A 63 2.00 -7.07 -7.12
N ILE A 64 1.04 -6.13 -7.20
CA ILE A 64 -0.09 -6.06 -6.29
C ILE A 64 -1.29 -6.76 -6.92
N GLU A 65 -1.84 -7.76 -6.23
CA GLU A 65 -3.05 -8.45 -6.68
C GLU A 65 -4.32 -7.85 -6.07
N LYS A 66 -4.25 -7.43 -4.80
CA LYS A 66 -5.42 -6.95 -4.07
C LYS A 66 -5.11 -5.83 -3.11
N VAL A 67 -5.95 -4.79 -3.13
CA VAL A 67 -5.94 -3.70 -2.16
C VAL A 67 -7.38 -3.45 -1.73
N ASP A 68 -7.65 -3.68 -0.44
CA ASP A 68 -8.94 -3.40 0.19
C ASP A 68 -8.76 -2.31 1.24
N ARG A 69 -9.77 -1.44 1.34
CA ARG A 69 -9.92 -0.51 2.44
C ARG A 69 -10.74 -1.19 3.54
N TYR A 70 -10.28 -1.12 4.78
CA TYR A 70 -11.03 -1.52 5.96
C TYR A 70 -11.01 -0.35 6.94
N ASP A 71 -12.20 0.12 7.32
CA ASP A 71 -12.34 1.12 8.38
C ASP A 71 -12.35 0.35 9.71
N THR A 72 -11.33 0.57 10.55
CA THR A 72 -11.30 0.14 11.96
C THR A 72 -11.39 1.35 12.86
#